data_AF-A0A519YY87-F1
#
_entry.id   AF-A0A519YY87-F1
#
_cell.length_a   1.000
_cell.length_b   1.000
_cell.length_c   1.000
_cell.angle_alpha   90.00
_cell.angle_beta   90.00
_cell.angle_gamma   90.00
#
_symmetry.space_group_name_H-M   'P 1'
#
loop_
_entity.id
_entity.type
_entity.pdbx_description
1 polymer ?
#
loop_
_entity_poly.entity_id
_entity_poly.type
_entity_poly.pdbx_seq_one_letter_code
_entity_poly.pdbx_strand_id
1 'polypeptide(L)'
;GNSDEVKVGQWVLAVGNPFNLNSTVTAGIISAKGRSIGILSREQNGMGVESYIQTDAVVNPGNSGGALVNTSGDLIGINSAISSHTGSFEGYAFAVPSSIVSKVVDDLLKYKVVQRALLGVRIQEVDARLASEKKLNTLNGVYVQGLNEKSSAAAAGLKTGDIITDINGIAVNTASQLQEQVSRFRPGDRIKVGYLRGSDKQVTTATLFNASNTTAVVHELAAAAAITYEGAKVGPVPAKLQNLLGIQGGAQISGIKSSNFRETGMADGFIITRIDKNTISKPTDVQALLDEAKDNSGALIEGVYPDGRKAFYPIGRE
;
A
#
# COMPACT_ATOMS: atom_id res chain seq x y z
N GLY A 1 20.41 0.14 -11.80
CA GLY A 1 19.70 -0.43 -12.95
C GLY A 1 18.28 0.07 -13.03
N ASN A 2 17.61 -0.19 -14.15
CA ASN A 2 16.23 0.22 -14.41
C ASN A 2 15.35 -1.02 -14.63
N SER A 3 14.36 -1.24 -13.76
CA SER A 3 13.43 -2.37 -13.88
C SER A 3 12.46 -2.26 -15.06
N ASP A 4 12.32 -1.09 -15.67
CA ASP A 4 11.41 -0.88 -16.80
C ASP A 4 11.93 -1.53 -18.08
N GLU A 5 13.25 -1.53 -18.24
CA GLU A 5 13.97 -2.09 -19.39
C GLU A 5 14.07 -3.62 -19.35
N VAL A 6 13.71 -4.23 -18.21
CA VAL A 6 13.75 -5.68 -18.01
C VAL A 6 12.75 -6.36 -18.94
N LYS A 7 13.19 -7.44 -19.61
CA LYS A 7 12.38 -8.24 -20.54
C LYS A 7 12.16 -9.65 -20.02
N VAL A 8 11.01 -10.24 -20.35
CA VAL A 8 10.75 -11.66 -20.11
C VAL A 8 11.78 -12.49 -20.90
N GLY A 9 12.32 -13.55 -20.29
CA GLY A 9 13.39 -14.38 -20.82
C GLY A 9 14.80 -13.84 -20.57
N GLN A 10 14.94 -12.64 -20.00
CA GLN A 10 16.25 -12.08 -19.66
C GLN A 10 16.88 -12.82 -18.48
N TRP A 11 18.16 -13.16 -18.59
CA TRP A 11 18.95 -13.75 -17.51
C TRP A 11 19.13 -12.81 -16.33
N VAL A 12 19.04 -13.39 -15.13
CA VAL A 12 19.18 -12.68 -13.85
C VAL A 12 19.91 -13.52 -12.82
N LEU A 13 20.47 -12.84 -11.83
CA LEU A 13 21.05 -13.44 -10.65
C LEU A 13 20.29 -12.94 -9.41
N ALA A 14 19.89 -13.85 -8.53
CA ALA A 14 19.37 -13.53 -7.21
C ALA A 14 20.48 -13.73 -6.17
N VAL A 15 20.68 -12.74 -5.31
CA VAL A 15 21.72 -12.72 -4.28
C VAL A 15 21.07 -12.53 -2.91
N GLY A 16 21.47 -13.34 -1.93
CA GLY A 16 20.95 -13.26 -0.57
C GLY A 16 21.72 -14.13 0.41
N ASN A 17 21.18 -14.33 1.62
CA ASN A 17 21.80 -15.15 2.66
C ASN A 17 20.83 -16.24 3.16
N PRO A 18 20.45 -17.21 2.30
CA PRO A 18 19.56 -18.28 2.69
C PRO A 18 20.20 -19.16 3.77
N PHE A 19 19.44 -19.52 4.80
CA PHE A 19 19.87 -20.41 5.89
C PHE A 19 21.16 -19.99 6.62
N ASN A 20 21.50 -18.70 6.63
CA ASN A 20 22.77 -18.17 7.16
C ASN A 20 24.03 -18.78 6.51
N LEU A 21 23.90 -19.35 5.31
CA LEU A 21 25.03 -19.77 4.49
C LEU A 21 25.56 -18.52 3.77
N ASN A 22 26.62 -17.91 4.33
CA ASN A 22 27.27 -16.69 3.83
C ASN A 22 27.08 -16.46 2.33
N SER A 23 26.31 -15.43 1.96
CA SER A 23 26.06 -14.92 0.59
C SER A 23 25.95 -15.98 -0.51
N THR A 24 24.72 -16.44 -0.79
CA THR A 24 24.41 -17.34 -1.91
C THR A 24 23.95 -16.57 -3.14
N VAL A 25 24.39 -17.01 -4.31
CA VAL A 25 23.96 -16.51 -5.63
C VAL A 25 23.28 -17.63 -6.40
N THR A 26 22.12 -17.35 -6.96
CA THR A 26 21.37 -18.28 -7.84
C THR A 26 21.07 -17.59 -9.16
N ALA A 27 20.99 -18.36 -10.24
CA ALA A 27 20.70 -17.86 -11.58
C ALA A 27 19.31 -18.32 -12.03
N GLY A 28 18.70 -17.50 -12.87
CA GLY A 28 17.45 -17.81 -13.55
C GLY A 28 17.17 -16.80 -14.64
N ILE A 29 15.92 -16.72 -15.08
CA ILE A 29 15.42 -15.76 -16.03
C ILE A 29 14.22 -15.00 -15.45
N ILE A 30 13.85 -13.91 -16.10
CA ILE A 30 12.58 -13.24 -15.86
C ILE A 30 11.46 -14.05 -16.50
N SER A 31 10.58 -14.62 -15.67
CA SER A 31 9.44 -15.41 -16.13
C SER A 31 8.23 -14.52 -16.47
N ALA A 32 8.03 -13.42 -15.75
CA ALA A 32 6.95 -12.47 -15.99
C ALA A 32 7.20 -11.12 -15.30
N LYS A 33 6.38 -10.11 -15.64
CA LYS A 33 6.32 -8.80 -14.98
C LYS A 33 4.89 -8.47 -14.61
N GLY A 34 4.68 -7.54 -13.69
CA GLY A 34 3.34 -7.05 -13.38
C GLY A 34 2.48 -8.03 -12.59
N ARG A 35 3.09 -8.92 -11.79
CA ARG A 35 2.35 -9.96 -11.07
C ARG A 35 1.78 -9.44 -9.76
N SER A 36 0.49 -9.65 -9.55
CA SER A 36 -0.13 -9.68 -8.22
C SER A 36 -0.32 -11.13 -7.81
N ILE A 37 -0.04 -11.41 -6.54
CA ILE A 37 -0.08 -12.75 -5.93
C ILE A 37 -0.95 -12.79 -4.68
N GLY A 38 -1.61 -11.68 -4.35
CA GLY A 38 -2.62 -11.59 -3.31
C GLY A 38 -2.08 -11.69 -1.89
N ILE A 39 -0.78 -11.46 -1.68
CA ILE A 39 -0.16 -11.47 -0.35
C ILE A 39 -0.63 -10.26 0.47
N LEU A 40 -0.83 -9.12 -0.18
CA LEU A 40 -1.28 -7.86 0.40
C LEU A 40 -2.80 -7.70 0.37
N SER A 41 -3.57 -8.69 -0.11
CA SER A 41 -5.04 -8.62 -0.18
C SER A 41 -5.73 -8.44 1.17
N ARG A 42 -5.03 -8.72 2.27
CA ARG A 42 -5.52 -8.51 3.65
C ARG A 42 -5.13 -7.15 4.24
N GLU A 43 -4.37 -6.34 3.52
CA GLU A 43 -3.96 -5.02 3.99
C GLU A 43 -5.20 -4.10 4.06
N GLN A 44 -5.58 -3.73 5.28
CA GLN A 44 -6.88 -3.09 5.57
C GLN A 44 -7.12 -1.79 4.81
N ASN A 45 -6.05 -1.11 4.40
CA ASN A 45 -6.15 0.17 3.71
C ASN A 45 -6.23 0.05 2.18
N GLY A 46 -6.07 -1.16 1.61
CA GLY A 46 -6.15 -1.39 0.15
C GLY A 46 -5.13 -0.63 -0.71
N MET A 47 -4.09 -0.07 -0.09
CA MET A 47 -3.05 0.75 -0.74
C MET A 47 -1.76 -0.03 -1.06
N GLY A 48 -1.74 -1.33 -0.77
CA GLY A 48 -0.65 -2.22 -1.13
C GLY A 48 -0.43 -2.20 -2.64
N VAL A 49 0.84 -2.13 -3.05
CA VAL A 49 1.22 -2.17 -4.47
C VAL A 49 1.79 -3.54 -4.74
N GLU A 50 1.02 -4.36 -5.44
CA GLU A 50 1.48 -5.66 -5.92
C GLU A 50 1.74 -5.61 -7.41
N SER A 51 3.00 -5.43 -7.78
CA SER A 51 3.46 -5.60 -9.15
C SER A 51 4.87 -6.13 -9.13
N TYR A 52 4.97 -7.46 -9.04
CA TYR A 52 6.24 -8.15 -8.89
C TYR A 52 6.84 -8.50 -10.25
N ILE A 53 8.17 -8.51 -10.28
CA ILE A 53 8.97 -9.23 -11.27
C ILE A 53 9.00 -10.68 -10.82
N GLN A 54 8.59 -11.60 -11.70
CA GLN A 54 8.65 -13.03 -11.45
C GLN A 54 9.93 -13.61 -12.05
N THR A 55 10.60 -14.49 -11.32
CA THR A 55 11.77 -15.24 -11.77
C THR A 55 11.73 -16.68 -11.31
N ASP A 56 12.42 -17.55 -12.04
CA ASP A 56 12.71 -18.93 -11.68
C ASP A 56 14.09 -19.11 -11.03
N ALA A 57 14.83 -18.01 -10.79
CA ALA A 57 16.01 -18.06 -9.94
C ALA A 57 15.62 -18.59 -8.55
N VAL A 58 16.43 -19.50 -8.01
CA VAL A 58 16.12 -20.17 -6.74
C VAL A 58 16.17 -19.14 -5.60
N VAL A 59 15.02 -18.84 -5.02
CA VAL A 59 14.85 -17.94 -3.88
C VAL A 59 14.17 -18.72 -2.75
N ASN A 60 14.88 -18.86 -1.63
CA ASN A 60 14.38 -19.45 -0.38
C ASN A 60 14.40 -18.41 0.76
N PRO A 61 13.72 -18.68 1.89
CA PRO A 61 13.83 -17.85 3.10
C PRO A 61 15.30 -17.51 3.44
N GLY A 62 15.55 -16.23 3.72
CA GLY A 62 16.89 -15.64 3.87
C GLY A 62 17.43 -14.93 2.63
N ASN A 63 16.81 -15.10 1.45
CA ASN A 63 17.04 -14.23 0.30
C ASN A 63 16.17 -12.97 0.31
N SER A 64 15.08 -12.94 1.10
CA SER A 64 14.21 -11.77 1.21
C SER A 64 15.00 -10.54 1.65
N GLY A 65 14.83 -9.42 0.95
CA GLY A 65 15.62 -8.19 1.10
C GLY A 65 16.90 -8.17 0.26
N GLY A 66 17.31 -9.30 -0.32
CA GLY A 66 18.46 -9.42 -1.20
C GLY A 66 18.21 -8.91 -2.62
N ALA A 67 19.26 -8.79 -3.42
CA ALA A 67 19.22 -8.20 -4.75
C ALA A 67 18.77 -9.21 -5.83
N LEU A 68 18.00 -8.72 -6.79
CA LEU A 68 17.84 -9.33 -8.11
C LEU A 68 18.56 -8.43 -9.12
N VAL A 69 19.55 -8.95 -9.82
CA VAL A 69 20.40 -8.20 -10.75
C VAL A 69 20.37 -8.78 -12.15
N ASN A 70 20.59 -7.95 -13.17
CA ASN A 70 20.84 -8.40 -14.54
C ASN A 70 22.27 -8.96 -14.68
N THR A 71 22.62 -9.46 -15.86
CA THR A 71 23.97 -10.00 -16.17
C THR A 71 25.10 -8.97 -16.09
N SER A 72 24.78 -7.68 -16.08
CA SER A 72 25.75 -6.59 -15.88
C SER A 72 25.94 -6.25 -14.40
N GLY A 73 25.21 -6.91 -13.49
CA GLY A 73 25.22 -6.61 -12.05
C GLY A 73 24.34 -5.43 -11.65
N ASP A 74 23.54 -4.88 -12.56
CA ASP A 74 22.63 -3.79 -12.23
C ASP A 74 21.44 -4.30 -11.43
N LEU A 75 21.13 -3.63 -10.32
CA LEU A 75 19.91 -3.88 -9.54
C LEU A 75 18.65 -3.61 -10.37
N ILE A 76 17.83 -4.64 -10.52
CA ILE A 76 16.52 -4.57 -11.19
C ILE A 76 15.35 -4.88 -10.25
N GLY A 77 15.61 -5.46 -9.09
CA GLY A 77 14.58 -5.67 -8.07
C GLY A 77 15.15 -6.14 -6.73
N ILE A 78 14.28 -6.23 -5.73
CA ILE A 78 14.58 -6.76 -4.41
C ILE A 78 13.75 -8.01 -4.20
N ASN A 79 14.39 -9.13 -3.90
CA ASN A 79 13.72 -10.41 -3.64
C ASN A 79 12.83 -10.26 -2.41
N SER A 80 11.55 -10.62 -2.53
CA SER A 80 10.57 -10.33 -1.47
C SER A 80 9.79 -11.56 -1.05
N ALA A 81 9.33 -12.36 -2.01
CA ALA A 81 8.42 -13.47 -1.72
C ALA A 81 8.64 -14.65 -2.67
N ILE A 82 8.10 -15.79 -2.26
CA ILE A 82 7.89 -16.97 -3.10
C ILE A 82 6.42 -17.39 -3.03
N SER A 83 5.92 -18.01 -4.09
CA SER A 83 4.64 -18.72 -4.05
C SER A 83 4.94 -20.20 -3.87
N SER A 84 4.55 -20.76 -2.74
CA SER A 84 4.90 -22.12 -2.34
C SER A 84 3.85 -22.71 -1.41
N HIS A 85 3.59 -24.01 -1.56
CA HIS A 85 2.74 -24.76 -0.63
C HIS A 85 3.53 -25.28 0.57
N THR A 86 4.83 -25.52 0.37
CA THR A 86 5.73 -26.12 1.37
C THR A 86 6.55 -25.10 2.16
N GLY A 87 6.54 -23.82 1.75
CA GLY A 87 7.43 -22.78 2.27
C GLY A 87 8.84 -22.80 1.67
N SER A 88 9.10 -23.69 0.69
CA SER A 88 10.35 -23.77 -0.07
C SER A 88 10.13 -23.42 -1.54
N PHE A 89 11.19 -23.05 -2.26
CA PHE A 89 11.09 -22.72 -3.68
C PHE A 89 10.46 -23.84 -4.52
N GLU A 90 9.40 -23.51 -5.28
CA GLU A 90 8.65 -24.42 -6.16
C GLU A 90 8.65 -23.94 -7.63
N GLY A 91 9.57 -23.03 -8.01
CA GLY A 91 9.65 -22.47 -9.36
C GLY A 91 9.13 -21.03 -9.50
N TYR A 92 8.61 -20.43 -8.43
CA TYR A 92 7.97 -19.11 -8.47
C TYR A 92 8.54 -18.19 -7.39
N ALA A 93 9.43 -17.29 -7.80
CA ALA A 93 9.98 -16.24 -6.96
C ALA A 93 9.57 -14.85 -7.46
N PHE A 94 9.45 -13.90 -6.52
CA PHE A 94 8.92 -12.56 -6.77
C PHE A 94 9.82 -11.49 -6.16
N ALA A 95 10.15 -10.50 -6.98
CA ALA A 95 10.94 -9.34 -6.60
C ALA A 95 10.17 -8.04 -6.81
N VAL A 96 10.31 -7.10 -5.88
CA VAL A 96 9.79 -5.74 -6.03
C VAL A 96 10.68 -4.96 -7.02
N PRO A 97 10.13 -4.32 -8.06
CA PRO A 97 10.90 -3.58 -9.06
C PRO A 97 11.79 -2.47 -8.46
N SER A 98 13.01 -2.31 -8.99
CA SER A 98 13.96 -1.30 -8.51
C SER A 98 13.45 0.13 -8.65
N SER A 99 12.56 0.41 -9.61
CA SER A 99 11.90 1.70 -9.79
C SER A 99 11.07 2.12 -8.58
N ILE A 100 10.28 1.20 -8.00
CA ILE A 100 9.49 1.46 -6.79
C ILE A 100 10.43 1.58 -5.59
N VAL A 101 11.41 0.68 -5.46
CA VAL A 101 12.36 0.67 -4.35
C VAL A 101 13.10 2.00 -4.25
N SER A 102 13.59 2.53 -5.38
CA SER A 102 14.32 3.80 -5.43
C SER A 102 13.49 4.95 -4.86
N LYS A 103 12.21 5.02 -5.25
CA LYS A 103 11.29 6.05 -4.77
C LYS A 103 10.97 5.89 -3.28
N VAL A 104 10.73 4.66 -2.82
CA VAL A 104 10.47 4.37 -1.40
C VAL A 104 11.65 4.75 -0.53
N VAL A 105 12.88 4.42 -0.94
CA VAL A 105 14.11 4.82 -0.22
C VAL A 105 14.23 6.34 -0.17
N ASP A 106 14.01 7.04 -1.28
CA ASP A 106 14.06 8.50 -1.32
C ASP A 106 13.01 9.14 -0.38
N ASP A 107 11.79 8.59 -0.35
CA ASP A 107 10.73 9.04 0.57
C ASP A 107 11.12 8.84 2.04
N LEU A 108 11.65 7.67 2.41
CA LEU A 108 12.06 7.37 3.78
C LEU A 108 13.26 8.23 4.22
N LEU A 109 14.19 8.53 3.33
CA LEU A 109 15.30 9.43 3.63
C LEU A 109 14.82 10.86 3.88
N LYS A 110 13.93 11.37 3.03
CA LYS A 110 13.46 12.77 3.05
C LYS A 110 12.34 13.06 4.05
N TYR A 111 11.33 12.20 4.10
CA TYR A 111 10.07 12.44 4.82
C TYR A 111 9.84 11.49 5.98
N LYS A 112 10.68 10.44 6.09
CA LYS A 112 10.58 9.34 7.06
C LYS A 112 9.30 8.50 6.94
N VAL A 113 8.44 8.82 5.97
CA VAL A 113 7.20 8.10 5.63
C VAL A 113 7.11 7.99 4.11
N VAL A 114 6.58 6.87 3.62
CA VAL A 114 6.31 6.64 2.20
C VAL A 114 5.15 7.51 1.72
N GLN A 115 5.36 8.25 0.63
CA GLN A 115 4.37 9.17 0.08
C GLN A 115 3.42 8.45 -0.89
N ARG A 116 2.29 7.96 -0.41
CA ARG A 116 1.33 7.24 -1.27
C ARG A 116 0.46 8.23 -2.05
N ALA A 117 0.53 8.12 -3.37
CA ALA A 117 -0.27 8.88 -4.32
C ALA A 117 -1.32 7.96 -4.95
N LEU A 118 -2.53 8.47 -5.18
CA LEU A 118 -3.67 7.71 -5.65
C LEU A 118 -4.32 8.41 -6.85
N LEU A 119 -4.74 7.62 -7.83
CA LEU A 119 -5.62 8.10 -8.89
C LEU A 119 -7.08 8.19 -8.39
N GLY A 120 -7.45 7.34 -7.43
CA GLY A 120 -8.76 7.33 -6.77
C GLY A 120 -9.88 6.70 -7.59
N VAL A 121 -9.55 5.62 -8.29
CA VAL A 121 -10.44 4.82 -9.15
C VAL A 121 -10.67 3.43 -8.56
N ARG A 122 -11.88 2.91 -8.72
CA ARG A 122 -12.18 1.47 -8.64
C ARG A 122 -12.01 0.88 -10.02
N ILE A 123 -11.22 -0.18 -10.13
CA ILE A 123 -10.72 -0.70 -11.39
C ILE A 123 -10.98 -2.19 -11.55
N GLN A 124 -11.09 -2.61 -12.80
CA GLN A 124 -11.14 -4.02 -13.18
C GLN A 124 -10.30 -4.22 -14.45
N GLU A 125 -9.55 -5.32 -14.51
CA GLU A 125 -8.82 -5.67 -15.73
C GLU A 125 -9.79 -6.04 -16.85
N VAL A 126 -9.47 -5.62 -18.08
CA VAL A 126 -10.27 -5.99 -19.23
C VAL A 126 -9.95 -7.43 -19.61
N ASP A 127 -10.92 -8.32 -19.42
CA ASP A 127 -10.90 -9.70 -19.90
C ASP A 127 -11.97 -9.90 -21.00
N ALA A 128 -11.95 -11.06 -21.66
CA ALA A 128 -12.91 -11.37 -22.74
C ALA A 128 -14.37 -11.32 -22.28
N ARG A 129 -14.64 -11.65 -21.00
CA ARG A 129 -15.98 -11.62 -20.42
C ARG A 129 -16.46 -10.19 -20.23
N LEU A 130 -15.64 -9.34 -19.60
CA LEU A 130 -15.95 -7.93 -19.38
C LEU A 130 -16.08 -7.18 -20.70
N ALA A 131 -15.19 -7.46 -21.66
CA ALA A 131 -15.27 -6.87 -22.99
C ALA A 131 -16.58 -7.22 -23.70
N SER A 132 -17.04 -8.46 -23.61
CA SER A 132 -18.35 -8.87 -24.13
C SER A 132 -19.51 -8.19 -23.39
N GLU A 133 -19.50 -8.20 -22.05
CA GLU A 133 -20.56 -7.64 -21.21
C GLU A 133 -20.74 -6.13 -21.43
N LYS A 134 -19.62 -5.39 -21.48
CA LYS A 134 -19.61 -3.93 -21.62
C LYS A 134 -19.48 -3.48 -23.08
N LYS A 135 -19.46 -4.40 -24.04
CA LYS A 135 -19.30 -4.14 -25.49
C LYS A 135 -18.04 -3.30 -25.80
N LEU A 136 -16.92 -3.68 -25.19
CA LEU A 136 -15.63 -3.00 -25.37
C LEU A 136 -14.95 -3.48 -26.65
N ASN A 137 -14.28 -2.56 -27.34
CA ASN A 137 -13.55 -2.85 -28.59
C ASN A 137 -12.09 -3.24 -28.35
N THR A 138 -11.71 -3.54 -27.11
CA THR A 138 -10.34 -3.89 -26.70
C THR A 138 -10.38 -4.97 -25.63
N LEU A 139 -9.34 -5.81 -25.61
CA LEU A 139 -9.02 -6.75 -24.53
C LEU A 139 -7.87 -6.26 -23.65
N ASN A 140 -7.36 -5.06 -23.94
CA ASN A 140 -6.22 -4.47 -23.27
C ASN A 140 -6.65 -3.22 -22.51
N GLY A 141 -6.07 -3.04 -21.32
CA GLY A 141 -6.29 -1.87 -20.47
C GLY A 141 -7.00 -2.20 -19.17
N VAL A 142 -7.25 -1.16 -18.39
CA VAL A 142 -7.87 -1.23 -17.08
C VAL A 142 -9.16 -0.42 -17.08
N TYR A 143 -10.29 -1.12 -16.93
CA TYR A 143 -11.62 -0.54 -16.91
C TYR A 143 -11.90 0.20 -15.61
N VAL A 144 -12.40 1.44 -15.71
CA VAL A 144 -12.82 2.26 -14.57
C VAL A 144 -14.26 1.89 -14.20
N GLN A 145 -14.42 1.09 -13.14
CA GLN A 145 -15.73 0.72 -12.59
C GLN A 145 -16.38 1.85 -11.80
N GLY A 146 -15.58 2.76 -11.25
CA GLY A 146 -16.03 3.89 -10.48
C GLY A 146 -14.86 4.76 -10.03
N LEU A 147 -15.18 5.91 -9.46
CA LEU A 147 -14.20 6.85 -8.92
C LEU A 147 -14.82 7.64 -7.77
N ASN A 148 -14.00 8.11 -6.85
CA ASN A 148 -14.45 9.00 -5.79
C ASN A 148 -14.57 10.43 -6.37
N GLU A 149 -15.62 11.18 -6.01
CA GLU A 149 -15.87 12.51 -6.59
C GLU A 149 -14.74 13.51 -6.33
N LYS A 150 -14.02 13.36 -5.21
CA LYS A 150 -12.88 14.21 -4.83
C LYS A 150 -11.51 13.63 -5.24
N SER A 151 -11.49 12.64 -6.14
CA SER A 151 -10.26 11.97 -6.57
C SER A 151 -9.48 12.74 -7.64
N SER A 152 -8.21 12.36 -7.80
CA SER A 152 -7.34 12.79 -8.90
C SER A 152 -7.97 12.50 -10.27
N ALA A 153 -8.59 11.33 -10.42
CA ALA A 153 -9.27 10.92 -11.65
C ALA A 153 -10.47 11.80 -11.99
N ALA A 154 -11.32 12.07 -11.00
CA ALA A 154 -12.48 12.94 -11.14
C ALA A 154 -12.07 14.35 -11.56
N ALA A 155 -11.08 14.91 -10.86
CA ALA A 155 -10.50 16.22 -11.16
C ALA A 155 -9.86 16.28 -12.56
N ALA A 156 -9.36 15.16 -13.07
CA ALA A 156 -8.81 15.02 -14.41
C ALA A 156 -9.87 14.75 -15.50
N GLY A 157 -11.16 14.64 -15.13
CA GLY A 157 -12.26 14.40 -16.06
C GLY A 157 -12.43 12.95 -16.53
N LEU A 158 -11.79 11.99 -15.85
CA LEU A 158 -12.05 10.55 -16.05
C LEU A 158 -13.45 10.19 -15.53
N LYS A 159 -14.05 9.18 -16.15
CA LYS A 159 -15.42 8.74 -15.88
C LYS A 159 -15.49 7.23 -15.77
N THR A 160 -16.52 6.73 -15.09
CA THR A 160 -16.90 5.32 -15.15
C THR A 160 -17.13 4.92 -16.60
N GLY A 161 -16.60 3.76 -16.99
CA GLY A 161 -16.65 3.27 -18.36
C GLY A 161 -15.41 3.60 -19.20
N ASP A 162 -14.53 4.49 -18.73
CA ASP A 162 -13.24 4.71 -19.38
C ASP A 162 -12.34 3.48 -19.21
N ILE A 163 -11.48 3.22 -20.20
CA ILE A 163 -10.45 2.18 -20.12
C ILE A 163 -9.08 2.86 -20.14
N ILE A 164 -8.35 2.81 -19.02
CA ILE A 164 -7.00 3.35 -18.93
C ILE A 164 -6.06 2.43 -19.71
N THR A 165 -5.28 2.99 -20.62
CA THR A 165 -4.37 2.25 -21.52
C THR A 165 -2.91 2.46 -21.20
N ASP A 166 -2.55 3.63 -20.67
CA ASP A 166 -1.17 3.96 -20.34
C ASP A 166 -1.07 5.06 -19.28
N ILE A 167 0.06 5.07 -18.57
CA ILE A 167 0.47 6.15 -17.68
C ILE A 167 1.79 6.70 -18.19
N ASN A 168 1.83 8.00 -18.51
CA ASN A 168 2.99 8.66 -19.09
C ASN A 168 3.55 7.94 -20.34
N GLY A 169 2.69 7.34 -21.17
CA GLY A 169 3.08 6.59 -22.36
C GLY A 169 3.55 5.15 -22.09
N ILE A 170 3.60 4.70 -20.83
CA ILE A 170 3.88 3.31 -20.47
C ILE A 170 2.56 2.55 -20.43
N ALA A 171 2.41 1.56 -21.32
CA ALA A 171 1.20 0.75 -21.42
C ALA A 171 0.88 0.02 -20.10
N VAL A 172 -0.40 0.02 -19.72
CA VAL A 172 -0.92 -0.69 -18.56
C VAL A 172 -2.10 -1.55 -18.99
N ASN A 173 -1.97 -2.86 -18.83
CA ASN A 173 -2.99 -3.84 -19.21
C ASN A 173 -3.62 -4.54 -18.00
N THR A 174 -2.95 -4.46 -16.83
CA THR A 174 -3.40 -5.07 -15.58
C THR A 174 -3.56 -4.01 -14.50
N ALA A 175 -4.39 -4.29 -13.50
CA ALA A 175 -4.57 -3.42 -12.35
C ALA A 175 -3.24 -3.25 -11.59
N SER A 176 -2.46 -4.34 -11.51
CA SER A 176 -1.11 -4.38 -10.94
C SER A 176 -0.17 -3.40 -11.63
N GLN A 177 -0.14 -3.40 -12.97
CA GLN A 177 0.68 -2.48 -13.75
C GLN A 177 0.25 -1.02 -13.57
N LEU A 178 -1.05 -0.74 -13.56
CA LEU A 178 -1.56 0.61 -13.31
C LEU A 178 -1.15 1.11 -11.92
N GLN A 179 -1.34 0.29 -10.88
CA GLN A 179 -0.94 0.61 -9.51
C GLN A 179 0.57 0.83 -9.40
N GLU A 180 1.37 -0.02 -10.03
CA GLU A 180 2.82 0.12 -10.11
C GLU A 180 3.23 1.47 -10.68
N GLN A 181 2.66 1.86 -11.83
CA GLN A 181 3.00 3.12 -12.50
C GLN A 181 2.63 4.32 -11.63
N VAL A 182 1.43 4.32 -11.02
CA VAL A 182 1.01 5.41 -10.13
C VAL A 182 1.87 5.48 -8.86
N SER A 183 2.30 4.34 -8.30
CA SER A 183 3.06 4.27 -7.04
C SER A 183 4.44 4.93 -7.06
N ARG A 184 4.96 5.19 -8.27
CA ARG A 184 6.24 5.85 -8.52
C ARG A 184 6.20 7.35 -8.26
N PHE A 185 5.00 7.90 -8.10
CA PHE A 185 4.78 9.33 -7.92
C PHE A 185 4.37 9.67 -6.49
N ARG A 186 4.42 10.96 -6.18
CA ARG A 186 4.03 11.55 -4.89
C ARG A 186 2.73 12.35 -5.03
N PRO A 187 2.04 12.62 -3.92
CA PRO A 187 0.97 13.62 -3.91
C PRO A 187 1.49 14.96 -4.48
N GLY A 188 0.69 15.58 -5.35
CA GLY A 188 1.03 16.79 -6.08
C GLY A 188 1.68 16.58 -7.44
N ASP A 189 2.25 15.40 -7.71
CA ASP A 189 2.82 15.10 -9.03
C ASP A 189 1.74 15.04 -10.10
N ARG A 190 2.12 15.44 -11.32
CA ARG A 190 1.23 15.42 -12.49
C ARG A 190 1.62 14.26 -13.40
N ILE A 191 0.65 13.42 -13.75
CA ILE A 191 0.82 12.31 -14.67
C ILE A 191 -0.12 12.44 -15.86
N LYS A 192 0.32 12.02 -17.04
CA LYS A 192 -0.53 11.82 -18.22
C LYS A 192 -1.20 10.46 -18.11
N VAL A 193 -2.50 10.43 -18.31
CA VAL A 193 -3.30 9.21 -18.33
C VAL A 193 -3.89 9.09 -19.71
N GLY A 194 -3.44 8.09 -20.47
CA GLY A 194 -4.06 7.70 -21.73
C GLY A 194 -5.23 6.76 -21.46
N TYR A 195 -6.36 7.00 -22.11
CA TYR A 195 -7.57 6.20 -21.93
C TYR A 195 -8.42 6.14 -23.19
N LEU A 196 -9.30 5.13 -23.24
CA LEU A 196 -10.38 5.02 -24.21
C LEU A 196 -11.70 5.44 -23.56
N ARG A 197 -12.48 6.26 -24.26
CA ARG A 197 -13.88 6.52 -23.93
C ARG A 197 -14.74 6.08 -25.11
N GLY A 198 -15.41 4.95 -24.97
CA GLY A 198 -15.97 4.24 -26.12
C GLY A 198 -14.83 3.74 -27.02
N SER A 199 -14.76 4.25 -28.25
CA SER A 199 -13.69 3.93 -29.22
C SER A 199 -12.61 5.00 -29.32
N ASP A 200 -12.82 6.17 -28.70
CA ASP A 200 -11.95 7.32 -28.89
C ASP A 200 -10.77 7.29 -27.92
N LYS A 201 -9.55 7.39 -28.46
CA LYS A 201 -8.33 7.58 -27.69
C LYS A 201 -8.24 9.02 -27.20
N GLN A 202 -8.07 9.17 -25.90
CA GLN A 202 -7.92 10.45 -25.23
C GLN A 202 -6.75 10.41 -24.25
N VAL A 203 -6.24 11.58 -23.91
CA VAL A 203 -5.21 11.75 -22.88
C VAL A 203 -5.63 12.90 -21.98
N THR A 204 -5.55 12.69 -20.67
CA THR A 204 -5.74 13.74 -19.67
C THR A 204 -4.50 13.86 -18.79
N THR A 205 -4.37 14.97 -18.06
CA THR A 205 -3.34 15.15 -17.03
C THR A 205 -3.99 15.13 -15.66
N ALA A 206 -3.66 14.14 -14.84
CA ALA A 206 -4.12 14.03 -13.46
C ALA A 206 -3.07 14.57 -12.50
N THR A 207 -3.49 15.41 -11.55
CA THR A 207 -2.66 15.76 -10.38
C THR A 207 -2.99 14.76 -9.29
N LEU A 208 -1.98 14.05 -8.78
CA LEU A 208 -2.21 12.96 -7.84
C LEU A 208 -2.44 13.46 -6.41
N PHE A 209 -3.40 12.84 -5.73
CA PHE A 209 -3.74 13.12 -4.34
C PHE A 209 -3.29 11.98 -3.42
N ASN A 210 -3.14 12.27 -2.13
CA ASN A 210 -3.00 11.27 -1.08
C ASN A 210 -4.36 10.69 -0.66
N ALA A 211 -4.37 9.76 0.29
CA ALA A 211 -5.59 9.15 0.83
C ALA A 211 -6.58 10.15 1.46
N SER A 212 -6.11 11.33 1.88
CA SER A 212 -6.95 12.43 2.39
C SER A 212 -7.47 13.37 1.28
N ASN A 213 -7.32 12.99 0.00
CA ASN A 213 -7.69 13.78 -1.16
C ASN A 213 -7.01 15.16 -1.23
N THR A 214 -5.73 15.23 -0.84
CA THR A 214 -4.91 16.46 -0.92
C THR A 214 -3.60 16.20 -1.66
N THR A 215 -2.93 17.27 -2.10
CA THR A 215 -1.59 17.20 -2.71
C THR A 215 -0.46 17.29 -1.68
N ALA A 216 -0.79 17.36 -0.39
CA ALA A 216 0.21 17.55 0.66
C ALA A 216 1.09 16.30 0.84
N VAL A 217 2.39 16.54 1.01
CA VAL A 217 3.36 15.54 1.44
C VAL A 217 3.13 15.24 2.92
N VAL A 218 3.14 13.96 3.28
CA VAL A 218 2.94 13.48 4.65
C VAL A 218 4.29 13.31 5.33
N HIS A 219 4.56 14.07 6.38
CA HIS A 219 5.77 13.89 7.19
C HIS A 219 5.49 12.99 8.41
N GLU A 220 6.47 12.20 8.86
CA GLU A 220 6.35 11.36 10.07
C GLU A 220 5.83 12.14 11.27
N LEU A 221 6.41 13.32 11.56
CA LEU A 221 6.00 14.16 12.68
C LEU A 221 4.54 14.64 12.57
N ALA A 222 4.05 14.87 11.36
CA ALA A 222 2.67 15.28 11.12
C ALA A 222 1.70 14.09 11.19
N ALA A 223 2.09 12.92 10.68
CA ALA A 223 1.30 11.69 10.76
C ALA A 223 1.23 11.15 12.20
N ALA A 224 2.31 11.33 12.97
CA ALA A 224 2.40 10.99 14.39
C ALA A 224 1.97 12.15 15.30
N ALA A 225 1.47 13.27 14.78
CA ALA A 225 1.09 14.40 15.60
C ALA A 225 -0.04 14.01 16.56
N ALA A 226 0.09 14.43 17.83
CA ALA A 226 -0.97 14.24 18.80
C ALA A 226 -2.19 15.08 18.42
N ILE A 227 -3.38 14.51 18.52
CA ILE A 227 -4.66 15.21 18.35
C ILE A 227 -5.37 15.37 19.70
N THR A 228 -6.38 16.24 19.74
CA THR A 228 -7.34 16.29 20.84
C THR A 228 -8.67 15.75 20.32
N TYR A 229 -9.21 14.73 20.97
CA TYR A 229 -10.47 14.11 20.60
C TYR A 229 -11.30 13.85 21.86
N GLU A 230 -12.54 14.33 21.86
CA GLU A 230 -13.50 14.25 22.98
C GLU A 230 -12.91 14.67 24.34
N GLY A 231 -11.98 15.64 24.34
CA GLY A 231 -11.34 16.14 25.56
C GLY A 231 -10.13 15.35 26.05
N ALA A 232 -9.76 14.25 25.39
CA ALA A 232 -8.52 13.52 25.61
C ALA A 232 -7.47 13.87 24.56
N LYS A 233 -6.19 13.84 24.96
CA LYS A 233 -5.06 13.95 24.04
C LYS A 233 -4.68 12.56 23.55
N VAL A 234 -4.79 12.35 22.25
CA VAL A 234 -4.42 11.11 21.57
C VAL A 234 -3.07 11.35 20.92
N GLY A 235 -2.01 10.73 21.44
CA GLY A 235 -0.64 10.89 21.00
C GLY A 235 -0.08 9.65 20.32
N PRO A 236 1.05 9.78 19.60
CA PRO A 236 1.73 8.63 19.02
C PRO A 236 2.34 7.77 20.12
N VAL A 237 2.48 6.46 19.86
CA VAL A 237 3.17 5.57 20.79
C VAL A 237 4.68 5.66 20.56
N PRO A 238 5.50 5.95 21.58
CA PRO A 238 6.96 5.97 21.41
C PRO A 238 7.50 4.62 20.92
N ALA A 239 8.42 4.63 19.95
CA ALA A 239 8.96 3.40 19.34
C ALA A 239 9.54 2.40 20.37
N LYS A 240 10.18 2.90 21.43
CA LYS A 240 10.68 2.07 22.54
C LYS A 240 9.55 1.28 23.22
N LEU A 241 8.40 1.92 23.43
CA LEU A 241 7.23 1.31 24.04
C LEU A 241 6.53 0.35 23.07
N GLN A 242 6.50 0.67 21.77
CA GLN A 242 6.00 -0.26 20.74
C GLN A 242 6.80 -1.57 20.73
N ASN A 243 8.13 -1.48 20.74
CA ASN A 243 9.02 -2.65 20.77
C ASN A 243 8.85 -3.47 22.06
N LEU A 244 8.72 -2.80 23.22
CA LEU A 244 8.50 -3.47 24.49
C LEU A 244 7.20 -4.29 24.52
N LEU A 245 6.15 -3.75 23.90
CA LEU A 245 4.81 -4.35 23.87
C LEU A 245 4.59 -5.29 22.67
N GLY A 246 5.55 -5.37 21.73
CA GLY A 246 5.42 -6.17 20.52
C GLY A 246 4.33 -5.69 19.58
N ILE A 247 4.07 -4.38 19.53
CA ILE A 247 3.04 -3.75 18.67
C ILE A 247 3.71 -2.96 17.53
N GLN A 248 3.05 -2.91 16.38
CA GLN A 248 3.57 -2.25 15.17
C GLN A 248 3.01 -0.82 14.96
N GLY A 249 2.22 -0.33 15.92
CA GLY A 249 1.55 0.97 15.87
C GLY A 249 0.61 1.15 17.06
N GLY A 250 -0.12 2.26 17.06
CA GLY A 250 -1.16 2.53 18.05
C GLY A 250 -1.28 4.02 18.36
N ALA A 251 -2.22 4.34 19.24
CA ALA A 251 -2.43 5.70 19.71
C ALA A 251 -2.56 5.71 21.23
N GLN A 252 -1.65 6.42 21.89
CA GLN A 252 -1.62 6.52 23.35
C GLN A 252 -2.54 7.64 23.82
N ILE A 253 -3.48 7.32 24.69
CA ILE A 253 -4.39 8.29 25.29
C ILE A 253 -3.75 8.91 26.54
N SER A 254 -3.90 10.21 26.70
CA SER A 254 -3.47 10.97 27.86
C SER A 254 -4.40 12.15 28.12
N GLY A 255 -4.38 12.70 29.33
CA GLY A 255 -5.19 13.86 29.67
C GLY A 255 -6.70 13.59 29.69
N ILE A 256 -7.12 12.36 30.03
CA ILE A 256 -8.53 11.98 30.22
C ILE A 256 -9.08 12.71 31.46
N LYS A 257 -9.53 13.96 31.30
CA LYS A 257 -10.15 14.74 32.39
C LYS A 257 -11.66 14.51 32.46
N SER A 258 -12.36 14.76 31.34
CA SER A 258 -13.81 14.63 31.21
C SER A 258 -14.12 14.31 29.75
N SER A 259 -13.93 13.04 29.39
CA SER A 259 -14.12 12.53 28.03
C SER A 259 -14.94 11.25 28.09
N ASN A 260 -15.62 10.89 27.00
CA ASN A 260 -16.32 9.61 26.88
C ASN A 260 -15.39 8.41 27.18
N PHE A 261 -14.10 8.53 26.89
CA PHE A 261 -13.10 7.54 27.30
C PHE A 261 -13.12 7.28 28.82
N ARG A 262 -13.25 8.32 29.66
CA ARG A 262 -13.26 8.17 31.12
C ARG A 262 -14.47 7.40 31.61
N GLU A 263 -15.63 7.61 30.98
CA GLU A 263 -16.89 6.99 31.36
C GLU A 263 -16.86 5.47 31.17
N THR A 264 -16.05 4.99 30.22
CA THR A 264 -15.82 3.55 30.02
C THR A 264 -14.84 2.93 31.03
N GLY A 265 -14.17 3.75 31.86
CA GLY A 265 -13.11 3.31 32.76
C GLY A 265 -11.73 3.22 32.11
N MET A 266 -11.54 3.82 30.93
CA MET A 266 -10.22 3.97 30.31
C MET A 266 -9.38 4.99 31.10
N ALA A 267 -8.11 4.65 31.35
CA ALA A 267 -7.18 5.49 32.08
C ALA A 267 -6.05 6.03 31.19
N ASP A 268 -5.41 7.10 31.67
CA ASP A 268 -4.24 7.69 31.02
C ASP A 268 -3.14 6.64 30.80
N GLY A 269 -2.48 6.76 29.66
CA GLY A 269 -1.43 5.84 29.23
C GLY A 269 -1.94 4.63 28.43
N PHE A 270 -3.26 4.39 28.37
CA PHE A 270 -3.82 3.34 27.54
C PHE A 270 -3.46 3.53 26.06
N ILE A 271 -2.97 2.47 25.42
CA ILE A 271 -2.58 2.47 24.02
C ILE A 271 -3.65 1.74 23.22
N ILE A 272 -4.40 2.48 22.42
CA ILE A 272 -5.38 1.91 21.51
C ILE A 272 -4.64 1.27 20.34
N THR A 273 -4.90 -0.02 20.13
CA THR A 273 -4.31 -0.82 19.04
C THR A 273 -5.33 -1.20 17.99
N ARG A 274 -6.62 -1.26 18.34
CA ARG A 274 -7.70 -1.60 17.41
C ARG A 274 -9.00 -0.90 17.81
N ILE A 275 -9.81 -0.52 16.82
CA ILE A 275 -11.21 -0.11 17.00
C ILE A 275 -12.04 -0.99 16.08
N ASP A 276 -12.93 -1.79 16.69
CA ASP A 276 -13.67 -2.89 16.06
C ASP A 276 -12.74 -3.84 15.28
N LYS A 277 -12.80 -3.79 13.95
CA LYS A 277 -11.98 -4.63 13.06
C LYS A 277 -10.73 -3.91 12.54
N ASN A 278 -10.60 -2.60 12.79
CA ASN A 278 -9.62 -1.74 12.15
C ASN A 278 -8.42 -1.46 13.07
N THR A 279 -7.22 -1.71 12.56
CA THR A 279 -5.96 -1.50 13.30
C THR A 279 -5.62 -0.03 13.41
N ILE A 280 -5.18 0.42 14.59
CA ILE A 280 -4.75 1.81 14.81
C ILE A 280 -3.25 1.93 14.59
N SER A 281 -2.85 2.80 13.67
CA SER A 281 -1.45 3.05 13.33
C SER A 281 -0.97 4.41 13.80
N LYS A 282 -1.86 5.40 13.86
CA LYS A 282 -1.56 6.79 14.23
C LYS A 282 -2.73 7.45 14.97
N PRO A 283 -2.49 8.56 15.69
CA PRO A 283 -3.52 9.24 16.47
C PRO A 283 -4.79 9.63 15.71
N THR A 284 -4.66 10.06 14.44
CA THR A 284 -5.80 10.47 13.62
C THR A 284 -6.75 9.31 13.27
N ASP A 285 -6.28 8.06 13.31
CA ASP A 285 -7.13 6.90 13.02
C ASP A 285 -8.22 6.73 14.09
N VAL A 286 -7.90 7.08 15.35
CA VAL A 286 -8.85 7.04 16.48
C VAL A 286 -10.03 7.96 16.23
N GLN A 287 -9.76 9.21 15.83
CA GLN A 287 -10.83 10.17 15.52
C GLN A 287 -11.70 9.67 14.36
N ALA A 288 -11.07 9.29 13.23
CA ALA A 288 -11.81 8.89 12.04
C ALA A 288 -12.75 7.70 12.28
N LEU A 289 -12.26 6.67 12.99
CA LEU A 289 -13.02 5.45 13.24
C LEU A 289 -14.11 5.64 14.30
N LEU A 290 -13.87 6.47 15.32
CA LEU A 290 -14.91 6.77 16.32
C LEU A 290 -15.98 7.72 15.78
N ASP A 291 -15.62 8.66 14.90
CA ASP A 291 -16.61 9.48 14.22
C ASP A 291 -17.52 8.63 13.30
N GLU A 292 -16.97 7.64 12.58
CA GLU A 292 -17.76 6.68 11.79
C GLU A 292 -18.64 5.77 12.66
N ALA A 293 -18.15 5.35 13.83
CA ALA A 293 -18.88 4.46 14.72
C ALA A 293 -20.06 5.13 15.45
N LYS A 294 -20.04 6.47 15.60
CA LYS A 294 -21.19 7.24 16.16
C LYS A 294 -22.46 6.99 15.37
N ASP A 295 -22.36 6.81 14.05
CA ASP A 295 -23.50 6.56 13.18
C ASP A 295 -24.00 5.10 13.25
N ASN A 296 -23.25 4.19 13.90
CA ASN A 296 -23.47 2.74 13.92
C ASN A 296 -23.64 2.14 15.33
N SER A 297 -24.14 2.93 16.30
CA SER A 297 -24.43 2.50 17.68
C SER A 297 -23.19 2.18 18.55
N GLY A 298 -22.04 2.78 18.23
CA GLY A 298 -20.81 2.70 19.04
C GLY A 298 -19.76 1.73 18.50
N ALA A 299 -18.61 1.69 19.19
CA ALA A 299 -17.42 0.89 18.83
C ALA A 299 -16.84 0.14 20.02
N LEU A 300 -16.16 -0.97 19.75
CA LEU A 300 -15.30 -1.66 20.71
C LEU A 300 -13.84 -1.21 20.52
N ILE A 301 -13.29 -0.55 21.52
CA ILE A 301 -11.88 -0.16 21.56
C ILE A 301 -11.08 -1.27 22.23
N GLU A 302 -10.00 -1.71 21.58
CA GLU A 302 -9.06 -2.69 22.11
C GLU A 302 -7.66 -2.10 22.20
N GLY A 303 -6.97 -2.41 23.28
CA GLY A 303 -5.66 -1.84 23.52
C GLY A 303 -4.92 -2.49 24.67
N VAL A 304 -3.80 -1.86 25.00
CA VAL A 304 -2.84 -2.34 25.98
C VAL A 304 -2.33 -1.18 26.83
N TYR A 305 -2.16 -1.40 28.13
CA TYR A 305 -1.50 -0.46 29.02
C TYR A 305 0.03 -0.58 28.90
N PRO A 306 0.81 0.44 29.34
CA PRO A 306 2.27 0.39 29.25
C PRO A 306 2.92 -0.76 30.02
N ASP A 307 2.19 -1.36 30.96
CA ASP A 307 2.59 -2.55 31.73
C ASP A 307 2.26 -3.89 31.05
N GLY A 308 1.68 -3.85 29.84
CA GLY A 308 1.31 -5.04 29.05
C GLY A 308 -0.10 -5.56 29.31
N ARG A 309 -0.87 -5.00 30.26
CA ARG A 309 -2.25 -5.43 30.49
C ARG A 309 -3.14 -5.04 29.32
N LYS A 310 -3.81 -6.02 28.72
CA LYS A 310 -4.81 -5.80 27.66
C LYS A 310 -6.15 -5.40 28.26
N ALA A 311 -6.85 -4.48 27.62
CA ALA A 311 -8.19 -4.08 28.01
C ALA A 311 -9.07 -3.75 26.79
N PHE A 312 -10.38 -3.80 27.00
CA PHE A 312 -11.40 -3.60 25.98
C PHE A 312 -12.47 -2.65 26.54
N TYR A 313 -12.83 -1.63 25.77
CA TYR A 313 -13.76 -0.58 26.20
C TYR A 313 -14.81 -0.33 25.12
N PRO A 314 -16.10 -0.58 25.38
CA PRO A 314 -17.17 -0.17 24.48
C PRO A 314 -17.46 1.33 24.63
N ILE A 315 -17.48 2.09 23.53
CA ILE A 315 -17.89 3.51 23.49
C ILE A 315 -19.14 3.65 22.62
N GLY A 316 -20.08 4.50 23.02
CA GLY A 316 -21.23 4.88 22.18
C GLY A 316 -22.38 3.86 22.13
N ARG A 317 -22.36 2.83 22.99
CA ARG A 317 -23.53 1.99 23.24
C ARG A 317 -24.33 2.58 24.42
N GLU A 318 -25.39 3.32 24.13
CA GLU A 318 -26.51 3.47 25.07
C GLU A 318 -27.39 2.20 25.05
#